data_AF-A0A4Q6IDG6-F1
#
_entry.id   AF-A0A4Q6IDG6-F1
#
_cell.length_a   1.000
_cell.length_b   1.000
_cell.length_c   1.000
_cell.angle_alpha   90.00
_cell.angle_beta   90.00
_cell.angle_gamma   90.00
#
_symmetry.space_group_name_H-M   'P 1'
#
loop_
_entity.id
_entity.type
_entity.pdbx_description
1 polymer ?
#
loop_
_entity_poly.entity_id
_entity_poly.type
_entity_poly.pdbx_seq_one_letter_code
_entity_poly.pdbx_strand_id
1 'polypeptide(L)'
;MLDAVFYVVDNGIKWRALPVGFPAWDRVYAFWRRWRNNGLIDELHDRLRGKVREQAGRDPEPTAAVIDSQSVKADAVVGVGT
;
A
#
# COMPACT_ATOMS: atom_id res chain seq x y z
N MET A 1 1.29 1.48 13.18
CA MET A 1 1.72 2.29 12.00
C MET A 1 1.46 1.54 10.71
N LEU A 2 2.03 0.36 10.53
CA LEU A 2 1.75 -0.49 9.36
C LEU A 2 0.28 -0.90 9.28
N ASP A 3 -0.37 -1.22 10.41
CA ASP A 3 -1.80 -1.57 10.42
C ASP A 3 -2.68 -0.43 9.89
N ALA A 4 -2.34 0.82 10.18
CA ALA A 4 -3.06 1.98 9.66
C ALA A 4 -2.85 2.15 8.15
N VAL A 5 -1.64 1.86 7.64
CA VAL A 5 -1.36 1.84 6.20
C VAL A 5 -2.12 0.72 5.51
N PHE A 6 -2.11 -0.49 6.10
CA PHE A 6 -2.84 -1.63 5.56
C PHE A 6 -4.35 -1.40 5.56
N TYR A 7 -4.88 -0.77 6.61
CA TYR A 7 -6.29 -0.38 6.65
C TYR A 7 -6.67 0.54 5.48
N VAL A 8 -5.84 1.56 5.19
CA VAL A 8 -6.07 2.47 4.04
C VAL A 8 -6.03 1.72 2.71
N VAL A 9 -5.07 0.82 2.52
CA VAL A 9 -4.91 0.03 1.28
C VAL A 9 -6.07 -0.94 1.08
N ASP A 10 -6.47 -1.65 2.14
CA ASP A 10 -7.54 -2.64 2.13
C ASP A 10 -8.92 -2.01 1.89
N ASN A 11 -9.17 -0.83 2.48
CA ASN A 11 -10.49 -0.18 2.45
C ASN A 11 -10.61 0.93 1.40
N GLY A 12 -9.52 1.32 0.74
CA GLY A 12 -9.52 2.38 -0.28
C GLY A 12 -9.96 3.76 0.22
N ILE A 13 -9.86 4.03 1.52
CA ILE A 13 -10.34 5.27 2.12
C ILE A 13 -9.40 6.45 1.85
N LYS A 14 -9.94 7.67 1.86
CA LYS A 14 -9.12 8.90 1.92
C LYS A 14 -8.29 8.87 3.21
N TRP A 15 -7.01 9.26 3.15
CA TRP A 15 -6.15 9.36 4.34
C TRP A 15 -6.80 10.14 5.49
N ARG A 16 -7.46 11.27 5.20
CA ARG A 16 -8.17 12.09 6.19
C ARG A 16 -9.37 11.40 6.85
N ALA A 17 -9.87 10.30 6.28
CA ALA A 17 -10.97 9.50 6.82
C ALA A 17 -10.46 8.32 7.67
N LEU A 18 -9.18 8.28 8.02
CA LEU A 18 -8.62 7.24 8.88
C LEU A 18 -9.34 7.21 10.24
N PRO A 19 -9.82 6.05 10.72
CA PRO A 19 -10.53 5.95 12.00
C PRO A 19 -9.71 6.46 13.18
N VAL A 20 -10.40 7.03 14.18
CA VAL A 20 -9.79 7.61 15.40
C VAL A 20 -9.01 6.60 16.26
N GLY A 21 -9.24 5.30 16.05
CA GLY A 21 -8.47 4.24 16.72
C GLY A 21 -7.04 4.08 16.22
N PHE A 22 -6.69 4.71 15.10
CA PHE A 22 -5.32 4.73 14.56
C PHE A 22 -4.58 6.02 14.95
N PRO A 23 -3.23 6.04 14.83
CA PRO A 23 -2.48 7.29 14.91
C PRO A 23 -3.02 8.34 13.91
N ALA A 24 -2.84 9.62 14.21
CA ALA A 24 -3.29 10.72 13.37
C ALA A 24 -2.86 10.54 11.89
N TRP A 25 -3.79 10.79 10.97
CA TRP A 25 -3.63 10.45 9.56
C TRP A 25 -2.39 11.08 8.91
N ASP A 26 -2.02 12.29 9.33
CA ASP A 26 -0.87 13.04 8.85
C ASP A 26 0.45 12.36 9.23
N ARG A 27 0.53 11.81 10.44
CA ARG A 27 1.68 11.02 10.91
C ARG A 27 1.78 9.68 10.19
N VAL A 28 0.65 9.01 9.97
CA VAL A 28 0.62 7.75 9.20
C VAL A 28 1.07 8.00 7.76
N TYR A 29 0.55 9.05 7.13
CA TYR A 29 0.93 9.45 5.78
C TYR A 29 2.42 9.83 5.71
N ALA A 30 2.93 10.62 6.66
CA ALA A 30 4.35 11.01 6.70
C ALA A 30 5.28 9.79 6.84
N PHE A 31 4.91 8.83 7.68
CA PHE A 31 5.63 7.56 7.83
C PHE A 31 5.66 6.77 6.51
N TRP A 32 4.48 6.57 5.90
CA TRP A 32 4.36 5.84 4.64
C TRP A 32 5.12 6.53 3.50
N ARG A 33 5.01 7.86 3.39
CA ARG A 33 5.72 8.65 2.38
C ARG A 33 7.23 8.50 2.53
N ARG A 34 7.75 8.53 3.77
CA ARG A 34 9.19 8.31 4.03
C ARG A 34 9.63 6.91 3.60
N TRP A 35 8.84 5.88 3.90
CA TRP A 35 9.15 4.51 3.50
C TRP A 35 9.15 4.33 1.99
N ARG A 36 8.11 4.83 1.32
CA ARG A 36 8.02 4.84 -0.15
C ARG A 36 9.24 5.53 -0.77
N ASN A 37 9.57 6.74 -0.30
CA ASN A 37 10.67 7.52 -0.87
C ASN A 37 12.04 6.86 -0.66
N ASN A 38 12.18 6.02 0.36
CA ASN A 38 13.40 5.28 0.64
C ASN A 38 13.42 3.89 -0.02
N GLY A 39 12.44 3.54 -0.86
CA GLY A 39 12.36 2.22 -1.52
C GLY A 39 12.03 1.06 -0.58
N LEU A 40 11.70 1.32 0.68
CA LEU A 40 11.47 0.27 1.69
C LEU A 40 10.20 -0.56 1.43
N ILE A 41 9.25 0.00 0.67
CA ILE A 41 8.06 -0.73 0.26
C ILE A 41 8.40 -1.81 -0.76
N ASP A 42 9.25 -1.48 -1.73
CA ASP A 42 9.70 -2.41 -2.77
C ASP A 42 10.58 -3.50 -2.14
N GLU A 43 11.51 -3.13 -1.26
CA GLU A 43 12.35 -4.07 -0.51
C GLU A 43 11.51 -5.03 0.35
N LEU A 44 10.50 -4.52 1.06
CA LEU A 44 9.59 -5.35 1.84
C LEU A 44 8.81 -6.32 0.94
N HIS A 45 8.27 -5.82 -0.17
CA HIS A 45 7.53 -6.63 -1.13
C HIS A 45 8.41 -7.75 -1.69
N ASP A 46 9.63 -7.46 -2.14
CA ASP A 46 10.54 -8.46 -2.69
C ASP A 46 10.94 -9.52 -1.68
N ARG A 47 11.19 -9.15 -0.42
CA ARG A 47 11.47 -10.11 0.64
C ARG A 47 10.27 -11.01 0.93
N LEU A 48 9.05 -10.47 0.97
CA LEU A 48 7.84 -11.27 1.18
C LEU A 48 7.56 -12.19 0.00
N ARG A 49 7.72 -11.68 -1.23
CA ARG A 49 7.61 -12.44 -2.47
C ARG A 49 8.59 -13.61 -2.50
N GLY A 50 9.86 -13.38 -2.13
CA GLY A 50 10.87 -14.42 -2.01
C GLY A 50 10.44 -15.53 -1.04
N LYS A 51 10.01 -15.16 0.17
CA LYS A 51 9.53 -16.14 1.18
C LYS A 51 8.34 -16.96 0.70
N VAL A 52 7.37 -16.34 0.02
CA VAL A 52 6.21 -17.06 -0.54
C VAL A 52 6.65 -18.06 -1.63
N ARG A 53 7.65 -17.70 -2.43
CA ARG A 53 8.18 -18.60 -3.47
C ARG A 53 8.95 -19.77 -2.87
N GLU A 54 9.78 -19.53 -1.87
CA GLU A 54 10.49 -20.57 -1.12
C GLU A 54 9.52 -21.56 -0.48
N GLN A 55 8.46 -21.06 0.17
CA GLN A 55 7.40 -21.91 0.74
C GLN A 55 6.67 -22.74 -0.31
N ALA A 56 6.59 -22.26 -1.54
CA ALA A 56 6.04 -23.00 -2.67
C ALA A 56 7.06 -23.93 -3.37
N GLY A 57 8.28 -24.07 -2.83
CA GLY A 57 9.34 -24.90 -3.40
C GLY A 57 9.96 -24.33 -4.68
N ARG A 58 9.89 -23.01 -4.87
CA ARG A 58 10.38 -22.30 -6.07
C ARG A 58 11.59 -21.44 -5.72
N ASP A 59 12.44 -21.15 -6.71
CA ASP A 59 13.54 -20.20 -6.58
C ASP A 59 13.01 -18.81 -6.14
N PRO A 60 13.61 -18.14 -5.13
CA PRO A 60 13.19 -16.81 -4.70
C PRO A 60 13.13 -15.79 -5.84
N GLU A 61 14.06 -15.87 -6.79
CA GLU A 61 14.13 -15.00 -7.94
C GLU A 61 13.42 -15.65 -9.15
N PRO A 62 12.37 -15.02 -9.70
CA PRO A 62 11.62 -15.55 -10.82
C PRO A 62 12.37 -15.32 -12.13
N THR A 63 12.29 -16.30 -13.04
CA THR A 63 12.82 -16.15 -14.40
C THR A 63 11.98 -15.19 -15.27
N ALA A 64 10.69 -15.02 -14.95
CA ALA A 64 9.78 -14.12 -15.66
C ALA A 64 8.71 -13.55 -14.71
N ALA A 65 8.24 -12.33 -15.01
CA ALA A 65 7.17 -11.65 -14.29
C ALA A 65 6.10 -11.13 -15.27
N VAL A 66 4.83 -11.24 -14.88
CA VAL A 66 3.70 -10.64 -15.60
C VAL A 66 3.32 -9.34 -14.87
N ILE A 67 3.35 -8.23 -15.59
CA ILE A 67 2.93 -6.92 -15.08
C ILE A 67 1.58 -6.61 -15.72
N ASP A 68 0.54 -6.52 -14.91
CA ASP A 68 -0.79 -6.07 -15.32
C ASP A 68 -1.07 -4.68 -14.74
N SER A 69 -1.82 -3.86 -15.46
CA SER A 69 -2.24 -2.55 -14.99
C SER A 69 -3.74 -2.39 -15.14
N GLN A 70 -4.43 -2.10 -14.05
CA GLN A 70 -5.85 -1.77 -14.06
C GLN A 70 -6.07 -0.29 -13.78
N SER A 71 -6.94 0.34 -14.57
CA SER A 71 -7.37 1.71 -14.32
C SER A 71 -8.56 1.72 -13.37
N VAL A 72 -8.47 2.47 -12.29
CA VAL A 72 -9.61 2.73 -11.39
C VAL A 72 -10.25 4.06 -11.79
N LYS A 73 -11.55 4.06 -12.10
CA LYS A 73 -12.30 5.30 -12.30
C LYS A 73 -12.43 6.02 -10.96
N ALA A 74 -11.85 7.20 -10.84
CA ALA A 74 -12.07 8.06 -9.69
C ALA A 74 -13.35 8.89 -9.94
N ASP A 75 -14.40 8.66 -9.16
CA ASP A 75 -15.56 9.54 -9.17
C ASP A 75 -15.19 10.91 -8.59
N ALA A 76 -15.43 11.97 -9.35
CA ALA A 76 -15.28 13.33 -8.87
C ALA A 76 -16.40 13.63 -7.86
N VAL A 77 -16.10 13.51 -6.57
CA VAL A 77 -16.96 14.12 -5.53
C VAL A 77 -16.74 15.63 -5.58
N VAL A 78 -17.38 16.31 -6.53
CA VAL A 78 -17.56 17.77 -6.48
C VAL A 78 -18.64 18.03 -5.45
N GLY A 79 -18.23 18.40 -4.24
CA GLY A 79 -19.16 18.97 -3.27
C GLY A 79 -19.68 20.29 -3.83
N VAL A 80 -20.96 20.34 -4.20
CA VAL A 80 -21.66 21.62 -4.37
C VAL A 80 -21.70 22.25 -2.98
N GLY A 81 -20.83 23.24 -2.76
CA GLY A 81 -20.91 24.10 -1.60
C GLY A 81 -22.16 24.96 -1.72
N THR A 82 -23.09 24.79 -0.78
CA THR A 82 -24.08 25.80 -0.39
C THR A 82 -23.41 26.86 0.48
#